data_AF-A0A9E1KQ33-F1
#
_entry.id   AF-A0A9E1KQ33-F1
#
_cell.length_a   1.000
_cell.length_b   1.000
_cell.length_c   1.000
_cell.angle_alpha   90.00
_cell.angle_beta   90.00
_cell.angle_gamma   90.00
#
_symmetry.space_group_name_H-M   'P 1'
#
loop_
_entity.id
_entity.type
_entity.pdbx_description
1 polymer ?
#
loop_
_entity_poly.entity_id
_entity_poly.type
_entity_poly.pdbx_seq_one_letter_code
_entity_poly.pdbx_strand_id
1 'polypeptide(L)'
;MNNKDLVRAAFEIVWNCGEVDRVREFYSEDFCSHQPPTAPAWDPGPDGVAKIVMLLRTAFPDYHEQIEDIISDGDRVVARMGY
;
A
#
# COMPACT_ATOMS: atom_id res chain seq x y z
N MET A 1 -11.98 -13.67 -1.66
CA MET A 1 -11.22 -12.92 -0.63
C MET A 1 -12.11 -11.81 -0.12
N ASN A 2 -12.17 -11.52 1.19
CA ASN A 2 -12.89 -10.34 1.68
C ASN A 2 -12.00 -9.09 1.59
N ASN A 3 -12.55 -7.90 1.79
CA ASN A 3 -11.81 -6.64 1.63
C ASN A 3 -10.64 -6.50 2.63
N LYS A 4 -10.77 -7.01 3.86
CA LYS A 4 -9.66 -7.01 4.84
C LYS A 4 -8.51 -7.87 4.36
N ASP A 5 -8.81 -9.06 3.85
CA ASP A 5 -7.80 -10.01 3.38
C ASP A 5 -7.10 -9.50 2.11
N LEU A 6 -7.83 -8.79 1.23
CA LEU A 6 -7.25 -8.10 0.08
C LEU A 6 -6.24 -7.04 0.50
N VAL A 7 -6.62 -6.18 1.45
CA VAL A 7 -5.74 -5.13 1.95
C VAL A 7 -4.53 -5.71 2.69
N ARG A 8 -4.71 -6.73 3.53
CA ARG A 8 -3.59 -7.45 4.16
C ARG A 8 -2.63 -8.02 3.14
N ALA A 9 -3.15 -8.70 2.12
CA ALA A 9 -2.32 -9.27 1.06
C ALA A 9 -1.55 -8.18 0.29
N ALA A 10 -2.17 -7.02 0.04
CA ALA A 10 -1.47 -5.88 -0.56
C ALA A 10 -0.31 -5.40 0.32
N PHE A 11 -0.51 -5.21 1.63
CA PHE A 11 0.56 -4.82 2.55
C PHE A 11 1.70 -5.84 2.57
N GLU A 12 1.41 -7.13 2.69
CA GLU A 12 2.47 -8.13 2.73
C GLU A 12 3.24 -8.23 1.40
N ILE A 13 2.53 -8.32 0.28
CA ILE A 13 3.14 -8.60 -1.03
C ILE A 13 3.81 -7.35 -1.60
N VAL A 14 3.08 -6.23 -1.63
CA VAL A 14 3.55 -5.00 -2.27
C VAL A 14 4.50 -4.25 -1.34
N TRP A 15 4.11 -4.03 -0.08
CA TRP A 15 4.85 -3.14 0.82
C TRP A 15 5.99 -3.83 1.56
N ASN A 16 5.73 -4.99 2.19
CA ASN A 16 6.74 -5.70 2.98
C ASN A 16 7.72 -6.50 2.10
N CYS A 17 7.20 -7.35 1.20
CA CYS A 17 8.03 -8.12 0.27
C CYS A 17 8.63 -7.27 -0.85
N GLY A 18 8.01 -6.12 -1.17
CA GLY A 18 8.49 -5.24 -2.25
C GLY A 18 8.22 -5.77 -3.66
N GLU A 19 7.23 -6.65 -3.84
CA GLU A 19 6.91 -7.26 -5.15
C GLU A 19 6.16 -6.26 -6.05
N VAL A 20 6.87 -5.24 -6.54
CA VAL A 20 6.30 -4.13 -7.32
C VAL A 20 5.65 -4.57 -8.64
N ASP A 21 6.09 -5.68 -9.22
CA ASP A 21 5.50 -6.25 -10.43
C ASP A 21 4.05 -6.72 -10.22
N ARG A 22 3.65 -6.94 -8.96
CA ARG A 22 2.33 -7.43 -8.57
C ARG A 22 1.39 -6.35 -8.07
N VAL A 23 1.80 -5.08 -8.06
CA VAL A 23 0.96 -3.96 -7.61
C VAL A 23 -0.40 -3.94 -8.33
N ARG A 24 -0.43 -4.29 -9.62
CA ARG A 24 -1.64 -4.33 -10.45
C ARG A 24 -2.65 -5.42 -10.05
N GLU A 25 -2.25 -6.38 -9.21
CA GLU A 25 -3.17 -7.35 -8.62
C GLU A 25 -4.02 -6.73 -7.51
N PHE A 26 -3.56 -5.62 -6.90
CA PHE A 26 -4.16 -5.00 -5.72
C PHE A 26 -4.68 -3.58 -5.95
N TYR A 27 -4.11 -2.85 -6.90
CA TYR A 27 -4.42 -1.45 -7.18
C TYR A 27 -4.98 -1.29 -8.60
N SER A 28 -6.11 -0.58 -8.74
CA SER A 28 -6.73 -0.29 -10.04
C SER A 28 -5.93 0.74 -10.85
N GLU A 29 -6.13 0.76 -12.17
CA GLU A 29 -5.52 1.77 -13.05
C GLU A 29 -5.89 3.21 -12.64
N ASP A 30 -7.10 3.40 -12.13
CA ASP A 30 -7.61 4.69 -11.63
C ASP A 30 -7.24 4.98 -10.16
N PHE A 31 -6.32 4.21 -9.56
CA PHE A 31 -5.94 4.41 -8.16
C PHE A 31 -5.42 5.84 -7.91
N CYS A 32 -5.89 6.46 -6.83
CA CYS A 32 -5.46 7.77 -6.38
C CYS A 32 -5.06 7.71 -4.90
N SER A 33 -3.82 8.11 -4.61
CA SER A 33 -3.31 8.20 -3.25
C SER A 33 -3.64 9.59 -2.67
N HIS A 34 -4.41 9.62 -1.58
CA HIS A 34 -4.76 10.86 -0.88
C HIS A 34 -3.77 11.15 0.24
N GLN A 35 -2.64 11.75 -0.12
CA GLN A 35 -1.60 12.15 0.81
C GLN A 35 -1.96 13.44 1.57
N PRO A 36 -1.44 13.64 2.79
CA PRO A 36 -1.60 14.91 3.49
C PRO A 36 -0.99 16.07 2.68
N PRO A 37 -1.49 17.32 2.79
CA PRO A 37 -1.00 18.45 1.99
C PRO A 37 0.49 18.76 2.13
N THR A 38 1.13 18.24 3.19
CA THR A 38 2.56 18.41 3.48
C THR A 38 3.44 17.35 2.80
N ALA A 39 2.86 16.31 2.21
CA ALA A 39 3.59 15.25 1.52
C ALA A 39 3.50 15.42 0.00
N PRO A 40 4.54 15.03 -0.77
CA PRO A 40 4.47 14.99 -2.21
C PRO A 40 3.33 14.09 -2.69
N ALA A 41 2.62 14.55 -3.73
CA ALA A 41 1.64 13.71 -4.41
C ALA A 41 2.33 12.51 -5.06
N TRP A 42 1.65 11.36 -5.06
CA TRP A 42 2.11 10.20 -5.79
C TRP A 42 1.71 10.34 -7.26
N ASP A 43 2.47 9.69 -8.14
CA ASP A 43 2.01 9.50 -9.51
C ASP A 43 0.68 8.72 -9.51
N PRO A 44 -0.19 8.92 -10.51
CA PRO A 44 -1.48 8.25 -10.58
C PRO A 44 -1.31 6.73 -10.80
N GLY A 45 -2.30 5.98 -10.34
CA GLY A 45 -2.42 4.55 -10.63
C GLY A 45 -1.37 3.67 -9.94
N PRO A 46 -1.24 2.41 -10.37
CA PRO A 46 -0.35 1.42 -9.76
C PRO A 46 1.13 1.78 -9.91
N ASP A 47 1.51 2.53 -10.95
CA ASP A 47 2.92 2.92 -11.15
C ASP A 47 3.41 3.89 -10.09
N GLY A 48 2.53 4.76 -9.56
CA GLY A 48 2.86 5.62 -8.43
C GLY A 48 3.13 4.83 -7.16
N VAL A 49 2.32 3.79 -6.88
CA VAL A 49 2.54 2.89 -5.75
C VAL A 49 3.89 2.19 -5.87
N ALA A 50 4.20 1.60 -7.04
CA ALA A 50 5.46 0.92 -7.29
C ALA A 50 6.68 1.84 -7.04
N LYS A 51 6.63 3.10 -7.52
CA LYS A 51 7.70 4.08 -7.30
C LYS A 51 7.92 4.38 -5.82
N ILE A 52 6.84 4.52 -5.04
CA ILE A 52 6.95 4.77 -3.60
C ILE A 52 7.50 3.55 -2.85
N VAL A 53 7.06 2.34 -3.17
CA VAL A 53 7.60 1.11 -2.58
C VAL A 53 9.11 1.01 -2.82
N MET A 54 9.56 1.28 -4.06
CA MET A 54 10.99 1.27 -4.39
C MET A 54 11.77 2.35 -3.64
N LEU A 55 11.20 3.56 -3.52
CA LEU A 55 11.81 4.66 -2.78
C LEU A 55 12.00 4.29 -1.30
N LEU A 56 10.95 3.78 -0.65
CA LEU A 56 10.99 3.38 0.76
C LEU A 56 12.00 2.27 0.99
N ARG A 57 12.04 1.23 0.15
CA ARG A 57 13.02 0.15 0.26
C ARG A 57 14.46 0.59 -0.01
N THR A 58 14.65 1.63 -0.83
CA THR A 58 15.99 2.21 -1.05
C THR A 58 16.46 2.99 0.18
N ALA A 59 15.56 3.73 0.83
CA ALA A 59 15.88 4.50 2.04
C ALA A 59 15.97 3.63 3.30
N PHE A 60 15.16 2.57 3.37
CA PHE A 60 15.01 1.64 4.48
C PHE A 60 14.99 0.21 3.93
N PRO A 61 16.16 -0.45 3.78
CA PRO A 61 16.25 -1.78 3.16
C PRO A 61 15.43 -2.87 3.87
N ASP A 62 15.19 -2.69 5.17
CA ASP A 62 14.40 -3.51 6.07
C ASP A 62 12.98 -2.95 6.32
N TYR A 63 12.48 -2.09 5.43
CA TYR A 63 11.12 -1.55 5.50
C TYR A 63 10.09 -2.66 5.74
N HIS A 64 9.28 -2.47 6.77
CA HIS A 64 8.22 -3.40 7.13
C HIS A 64 7.09 -2.62 7.83
N GLU A 65 5.86 -2.83 7.37
CA GLU A 65 4.65 -2.33 8.03
C GLU A 65 3.97 -3.48 8.78
N GLN A 66 3.68 -3.25 10.06
CA GLN A 66 2.86 -4.17 10.85
C GLN A 66 1.42 -3.65 10.92
N ILE A 67 0.46 -4.43 10.41
CA ILE A 67 -0.96 -4.15 10.63
C ILE A 67 -1.31 -4.55 12.05
N GLU A 68 -1.58 -3.57 12.92
CA GLU A 68 -2.00 -3.81 14.30
C GLU A 68 -3.52 -4.02 14.41
N ASP A 69 -4.29 -3.20 13.69
CA ASP A 69 -5.76 -3.30 13.64
C ASP A 69 -6.25 -3.15 12.20
N ILE A 70 -7.33 -3.87 11.88
CA ILE A 70 -8.00 -3.74 10.57
C ILE A 70 -9.52 -3.91 10.68
N ILE A 71 -10.22 -2.87 10.23
CA ILE A 71 -11.66 -2.76 10.27
C ILE A 71 -12.17 -2.57 8.84
N SER A 72 -13.32 -3.14 8.52
CA SER A 72 -13.97 -2.99 7.22
C SER A 72 -15.43 -2.67 7.41
N ASP A 73 -15.94 -1.77 6.58
CA ASP A 73 -17.36 -1.44 6.48
C ASP A 73 -17.71 -1.31 4.99
N GLY A 74 -18.53 -2.23 4.49
CA GLY A 74 -18.79 -2.35 3.06
C GLY A 74 -17.50 -2.50 2.23
N ASP A 75 -17.29 -1.58 1.30
CA ASP A 75 -16.15 -1.49 0.39
C ASP A 75 -14.94 -0.74 0.97
N ARG A 76 -15.03 -0.25 2.21
CA ARG A 76 -13.97 0.52 2.86
C ARG A 76 -13.22 -0.33 3.87
N VAL A 77 -11.90 -0.11 3.93
CA VAL A 77 -11.02 -0.75 4.89
C VAL A 77 -10.11 0.29 5.51
N VAL A 78 -9.94 0.21 6.82
CA VAL A 78 -8.99 1.04 7.57
C VAL A 78 -8.02 0.10 8.27
N ALA A 79 -6.73 0.36 8.09
CA ALA A 79 -5.66 -0.33 8.80
C ALA A 79 -4.93 0.68 9.70
N ARG A 80 -4.66 0.28 10.95
CA ARG A 80 -3.73 0.99 11.83
C ARG A 80 -2.38 0.29 11.75
N MET A 81 -1.35 1.06 11.40
CA MET A 81 0.01 0.55 11.23
C MET A 81 0.89 0.87 12.43
N GLY A 82 1.70 -0.10 12.80
CA GLY A 82 2.84 0.03 13.69
C GLY A 82 4.16 -0.05 12.92
N TYR A 83 5.25 0.11 13.68
CA TYR A 83 6.65 0.05 13.25
C TYR A 83 7.41 -1.01 14.05
#